data_AF-A0A529AW89-F1
#
_entry.id   AF-A0A529AW89-F1
#
_cell.length_a   1.000
_cell.length_b   1.000
_cell.length_c   1.000
_cell.angle_alpha   90.00
_cell.angle_beta   90.00
_cell.angle_gamma   90.00
#
_symmetry.space_group_name_H-M   'P 1'
#
loop_
_entity.id
_entity.type
_entity.pdbx_description
1 polymer ?
#
loop_
_entity_poly.entity_id
_entity_poly.type
_entity_poly.pdbx_seq_one_letter_code
_entity_poly.pdbx_strand_id
1 'polypeptide(L)'
;MQIVLRLVKWLLGLAVLAVAALAAWLCVAPPELIRVGSGYSAKIVCSNVFIAGRDANDVLAVDVQAPGHPLLRLMRISVDKEQGTVSAGLLGVFGKSVAVARDGLGCTSVPDGDI
;
A
#
# COMPACT_ATOMS: atom_id res chain seq x y z
N MET A 1 -23.54 -20.12 31.83
CA MET A 1 -23.14 -18.72 31.52
C MET A 1 -21.63 -18.49 31.60
N GLN A 2 -20.94 -18.88 32.69
CA GLN A 2 -19.49 -18.62 32.85
C GLN A 2 -18.58 -19.38 31.85
N ILE A 3 -18.95 -20.61 31.47
CA ILE A 3 -18.18 -21.41 30.50
C ILE A 3 -18.22 -20.78 29.10
N VAL A 4 -19.40 -20.28 28.69
CA VAL A 4 -19.58 -19.57 27.40
C VAL A 4 -18.77 -18.28 27.37
N LEU A 5 -18.80 -17.49 28.45
CA LEU A 5 -17.99 -16.26 28.55
C LEU A 5 -16.49 -16.53 28.51
N ARG A 6 -16.02 -17.63 29.13
CA ARG A 6 -14.61 -18.06 29.03
C ARG A 6 -14.24 -18.46 27.61
N LEU A 7 -15.07 -19.25 26.94
CA LEU A 7 -14.87 -19.65 25.54
C LEU A 7 -14.79 -18.44 24.61
N VAL A 8 -15.72 -17.49 24.73
CA VAL A 8 -15.72 -16.25 23.94
C VAL A 8 -14.44 -15.44 24.19
N LYS A 9 -14.00 -15.32 25.45
CA LYS A 9 -12.76 -14.61 25.78
C LYS A 9 -11.53 -15.26 25.17
N TRP A 10 -11.45 -16.60 25.18
CA TRP A 10 -10.37 -17.34 24.54
C TRP A 10 -10.38 -17.20 23.02
N LEU A 11 -11.55 -17.30 22.38
CA LEU A 11 -11.70 -17.12 20.94
C LEU A 11 -11.32 -15.71 20.51
N LEU A 12 -11.73 -14.68 21.26
CA LEU A 12 -11.33 -13.30 21.02
C LEU A 12 -9.80 -13.14 21.14
N GLY A 13 -9.21 -13.72 22.19
CA GLY A 13 -7.76 -13.71 22.38
C GLY A 13 -7.01 -14.37 21.23
N LEU A 14 -7.49 -15.52 20.77
CA LEU A 14 -6.92 -16.24 19.62
C LEU A 14 -7.05 -15.43 18.33
N ALA A 15 -8.20 -14.80 18.09
CA ALA A 15 -8.41 -13.96 16.92
C ALA A 15 -7.47 -12.75 16.90
N VAL A 16 -7.30 -12.06 18.03
CA VAL A 16 -6.34 -10.95 18.17
C VAL A 16 -4.91 -11.42 17.91
N LEU A 17 -4.53 -12.57 18.47
CA LEU A 17 -3.20 -13.14 18.26
C LEU A 17 -2.96 -13.48 16.78
N ALA A 18 -3.96 -14.06 16.11
CA ALA A 18 -3.87 -14.39 14.68
C ALA A 18 -3.71 -13.14 13.80
N VAL A 19 -4.47 -12.06 14.08
CA VAL A 19 -4.35 -10.78 13.35
C VAL A 19 -2.98 -10.15 13.59
N ALA A 20 -2.49 -10.15 14.83
CA ALA A 20 -1.17 -9.62 15.15
C ALA A 20 -0.05 -10.40 14.45
N ALA A 21 -0.13 -11.73 14.43
CA ALA A 21 0.82 -12.59 13.73
C ALA A 21 0.80 -12.35 12.21
N LEU A 22 -0.40 -12.21 11.61
CA LEU A 22 -0.56 -11.88 10.20
C LEU A 22 0.04 -10.52 9.85
N ALA A 23 -0.24 -9.49 10.65
CA ALA A 23 0.32 -8.15 10.45
C ALA A 23 1.85 -8.15 10.57
N ALA A 24 2.40 -8.84 11.57
CA ALA A 24 3.84 -8.98 11.74
C ALA A 24 4.48 -9.69 10.53
N TRP A 25 3.86 -10.77 10.04
CA TRP A 25 4.33 -11.46 8.84
C TRP A 25 4.30 -10.56 7.60
N LEU A 26 3.22 -9.81 7.39
CA LEU A 26 3.11 -8.86 6.26
C LEU A 26 4.11 -7.70 6.34
N CYS A 27 4.53 -7.29 7.54
CA CYS A 27 5.58 -6.29 7.70
C CYS A 27 6.97 -6.81 7.34
N VAL A 28 7.27 -8.06 7.70
CA VAL A 28 8.63 -8.63 7.56
C VAL A 28 8.83 -9.33 6.22
N ALA A 29 7.81 -10.00 5.71
CA ALA A 29 7.87 -10.79 4.48
C ALA A 29 6.57 -10.63 3.67
N PRO A 30 6.27 -9.42 3.17
CA PRO A 30 5.10 -9.17 2.34
C PRO A 30 5.17 -10.03 1.05
N PRO A 31 4.09 -10.73 0.69
CA PRO A 31 3.97 -11.43 -0.58
C PRO A 31 4.32 -10.55 -1.79
N GLU A 32 4.97 -11.13 -2.81
CA GLU A 32 5.40 -10.39 -4.00
C GLU A 32 4.27 -9.65 -4.71
N LEU A 33 3.05 -10.21 -4.71
CA LEU A 33 1.89 -9.56 -5.31
C LEU A 33 1.56 -8.21 -4.64
N ILE A 34 1.78 -8.08 -3.33
CA ILE A 34 1.59 -6.82 -2.60
C ILE A 34 2.70 -5.82 -2.97
N ARG A 35 3.95 -6.27 -3.10
CA ARG A 35 5.08 -5.43 -3.51
C ARG A 35 4.90 -4.90 -4.93
N VAL A 36 4.48 -5.77 -5.86
CA VAL A 36 4.13 -5.41 -7.24
C VAL A 36 2.96 -4.43 -7.28
N GLY A 37 1.88 -4.70 -6.54
CA GLY A 37 0.73 -3.80 -6.48
C GLY A 37 1.10 -2.41 -5.94
N SER A 38 1.93 -2.37 -4.90
CA SER A 38 2.43 -1.12 -4.31
C SER A 38 3.35 -0.37 -5.27
N GLY A 39 4.28 -1.06 -5.93
CA GLY A 39 5.17 -0.46 -6.95
C GLY A 39 4.39 0.08 -8.16
N TYR A 40 3.42 -0.67 -8.65
CA TYR A 40 2.47 -0.23 -9.69
C TYR A 40 1.74 1.04 -9.26
N SER A 41 1.14 1.03 -8.06
CA SER A 41 0.35 2.15 -7.54
C SER A 41 1.21 3.42 -7.39
N ALA A 42 2.40 3.30 -6.79
CA ALA A 42 3.32 4.42 -6.63
C ALA A 42 3.76 5.00 -7.98
N LYS A 43 4.13 4.15 -8.93
CA LYS A 43 4.60 4.56 -10.26
C LYS A 43 3.51 5.24 -11.10
N ILE A 44 2.30 4.67 -11.12
CA ILE A 44 1.16 5.23 -11.86
C ILE A 44 0.77 6.59 -11.28
N VAL A 45 0.64 6.70 -9.96
CA VAL A 45 0.29 7.95 -9.31
C VAL A 45 1.39 8.99 -9.49
N CYS A 46 2.67 8.63 -9.29
CA CYS A 46 3.79 9.54 -9.53
C CYS A 46 3.76 10.12 -10.94
N SER A 47 3.62 9.26 -11.96
CA SER A 47 3.68 9.69 -13.36
C SER A 47 2.51 10.63 -13.68
N ASN A 48 1.31 10.33 -13.19
CA ASN A 48 0.16 11.17 -13.47
C ASN A 48 0.16 12.47 -12.66
N VAL A 49 0.70 12.49 -11.45
CA VAL A 49 0.76 13.71 -10.63
C VAL A 49 1.86 14.65 -11.13
N PHE A 50 3.10 14.15 -11.23
CA PHE A 50 4.26 15.00 -11.50
C PHE A 50 4.50 15.28 -12.98
N ILE A 51 4.08 14.38 -13.87
CA ILE A 51 4.25 14.55 -15.32
C ILE A 51 2.95 15.05 -15.96
N ALA A 52 1.83 14.38 -15.67
CA ALA A 52 0.54 14.73 -16.29
C ALA A 52 -0.29 15.79 -15.53
N GLY A 53 0.14 16.22 -14.34
CA GLY A 53 -0.53 17.28 -13.56
C GLY A 53 -1.92 16.89 -13.02
N ARG A 54 -2.21 15.60 -12.85
CA ARG A 54 -3.52 15.10 -12.39
C ARG A 54 -3.58 15.03 -10.86
N ASP A 55 -4.80 15.05 -10.31
CA ASP A 55 -5.02 14.83 -8.88
C ASP A 55 -4.66 13.38 -8.48
N ALA A 56 -4.00 13.24 -7.33
CA ALA A 56 -3.49 11.95 -6.88
C ALA A 56 -4.61 10.97 -6.49
N ASN A 57 -5.68 11.46 -5.87
CA ASN A 57 -6.79 10.61 -5.43
C ASN A 57 -7.66 10.18 -6.60
N ASP A 58 -7.85 11.06 -7.59
CA ASP A 58 -8.54 10.70 -8.83
C ASP A 58 -7.78 9.62 -9.60
N VAL A 59 -6.45 9.74 -9.71
CA VAL A 59 -5.61 8.72 -10.34
C VAL A 59 -5.66 7.41 -9.57
N LEU A 60 -5.57 7.46 -8.23
CA LEU A 60 -5.71 6.26 -7.40
C LEU A 60 -7.07 5.58 -7.66
N ALA A 61 -8.17 6.35 -7.65
CA ALA A 61 -9.51 5.80 -7.80
C ALA A 61 -9.76 5.23 -9.21
N VAL A 62 -9.36 5.94 -10.25
CA VAL A 62 -9.75 5.64 -11.64
C VAL A 62 -8.72 4.81 -12.38
N ASP A 63 -7.42 4.98 -12.12
CA ASP A 63 -6.37 4.29 -12.88
C ASP A 63 -5.77 3.10 -12.12
N VAL A 64 -5.85 3.12 -10.78
CA VAL A 64 -5.32 2.05 -9.92
C VAL A 64 -6.45 1.19 -9.34
N GLN A 65 -7.53 1.78 -8.84
CA GLN A 65 -8.59 1.10 -8.09
C GLN A 65 -9.89 0.87 -8.89
N ALA A 66 -9.91 1.25 -10.17
CA ALA A 66 -10.97 0.88 -11.11
C ALA A 66 -11.28 -0.63 -11.06
N PRO A 67 -12.48 -1.06 -11.53
CA PRO A 67 -12.86 -2.47 -11.50
C PRO A 67 -11.78 -3.36 -12.14
N GLY A 68 -11.07 -4.07 -11.27
CA GLY A 68 -9.85 -4.80 -11.56
C GLY A 68 -9.49 -5.70 -10.37
N HIS A 69 -8.20 -5.94 -10.12
CA HIS A 69 -7.79 -6.84 -9.04
C HIS A 69 -8.18 -6.28 -7.65
N PRO A 70 -8.97 -6.99 -6.82
CA PRO A 70 -9.52 -6.45 -5.57
C PRO A 70 -8.49 -5.93 -4.57
N LEU A 71 -7.28 -6.49 -4.60
CA LEU A 71 -6.13 -6.04 -3.82
C LEU A 71 -5.85 -4.53 -3.96
N LEU A 72 -6.01 -3.98 -5.17
CA LEU A 72 -5.66 -2.58 -5.45
C LEU A 72 -6.58 -1.60 -4.70
N ARG A 73 -7.83 -1.98 -4.43
CA ARG A 73 -8.78 -1.18 -3.64
C ARG A 73 -8.31 -0.92 -2.21
N LEU A 74 -7.41 -1.74 -1.70
CA LEU A 74 -6.83 -1.62 -0.36
C LEU A 74 -5.50 -0.85 -0.37
N MET A 75 -4.99 -0.47 -1.54
CA MET A 75 -3.78 0.35 -1.65
C MET A 75 -4.06 1.76 -1.17
N ARG A 76 -3.10 2.32 -0.43
CA ARG A 76 -3.09 3.74 -0.06
C ARG A 76 -1.82 4.37 -0.59
N ILE A 77 -1.90 5.64 -0.91
CA ILE A 77 -0.80 6.44 -1.44
C ILE A 77 -0.53 7.64 -0.54
N SER A 78 0.71 8.12 -0.58
CA SER A 78 1.14 9.38 0.01
C SER A 78 2.05 10.07 -0.99
N VAL A 79 1.72 11.32 -1.33
CA VAL A 79 2.46 12.14 -2.28
C VAL A 79 3.21 13.22 -1.51
N ASP A 80 4.53 13.25 -1.66
CA ASP A 80 5.39 14.34 -1.22
C ASP A 80 5.76 15.19 -2.43
N LYS A 81 5.12 16.37 -2.54
CA LYS A 81 5.35 17.28 -3.66
C LYS A 81 6.68 18.01 -3.57
N GLU A 82 7.26 18.16 -2.39
CA GLU A 82 8.54 18.84 -2.19
C GLU A 82 9.69 17.93 -2.63
N GLN A 83 9.62 16.65 -2.29
CA GLN A 83 10.63 15.65 -2.68
C GLN A 83 10.35 15.01 -4.05
N GLY A 84 9.20 15.29 -4.66
CA GLY A 84 8.80 14.66 -5.92
C GLY A 84 8.54 13.16 -5.78
N THR A 85 8.13 12.67 -4.61
CA THR A 85 7.97 11.24 -4.36
C THR A 85 6.52 10.83 -4.15
N VAL A 86 6.21 9.59 -4.53
CA VAL A 86 4.97 8.92 -4.17
C VAL A 86 5.31 7.60 -3.52
N SER A 87 4.77 7.36 -2.34
CA SER A 87 4.81 6.06 -1.69
C SER A 87 3.44 5.39 -1.74
N ALA A 88 3.42 4.07 -1.87
CA ALA A 88 2.21 3.28 -1.84
C ALA A 88 2.42 1.99 -1.05
N GLY A 89 1.35 1.46 -0.46
CA GLY A 89 1.38 0.21 0.29
C GLY A 89 -0.02 -0.36 0.50
N LEU A 90 -0.11 -1.67 0.73
CA LEU A 90 -1.37 -2.29 1.15
C LEU A 90 -1.74 -1.76 2.53
N LEU A 91 -2.94 -1.19 2.64
CA LEU A 91 -3.41 -0.44 3.81
C LEU A 91 -2.47 0.71 4.22
N GLY A 92 -1.56 1.13 3.31
CA GLY A 92 -0.57 2.17 3.51
C GLY A 92 0.73 1.75 4.18
N VAL A 93 0.85 0.52 4.67
CA VAL A 93 2.02 0.10 5.49
C VAL A 93 2.69 -1.18 5.00
N PHE A 94 1.94 -2.13 4.43
CA PHE A 94 2.49 -3.43 4.07
C PHE A 94 3.04 -3.43 2.64
N GLY A 95 4.26 -3.97 2.48
CA GLY A 95 4.94 -4.06 1.19
C GLY A 95 5.12 -2.71 0.49
N LYS A 96 5.47 -1.68 1.26
CA LYS A 96 5.61 -0.30 0.79
C LYS A 96 6.62 -0.21 -0.35
N SER A 97 6.27 0.54 -1.39
CA SER A 97 7.14 0.88 -2.52
C SER A 97 7.11 2.39 -2.77
N VAL A 98 8.19 2.95 -3.29
CA VAL A 98 8.33 4.38 -3.60
C VAL A 98 8.55 4.57 -5.11
N ALA A 99 8.08 5.69 -5.65
CA ALA A 99 8.48 6.21 -6.94
C ALA A 99 8.87 7.69 -6.81
N VAL A 100 9.90 8.11 -7.54
CA VAL A 100 10.43 9.48 -7.52
C VAL A 100 10.39 10.08 -8.91
N ALA A 101 9.86 11.29 -9.02
CA ALA A 101 9.92 12.11 -10.23
C ALA A 101 11.32 12.67 -10.38
N ARG A 102 11.93 12.45 -11.56
CA ARG A 102 13.24 12.97 -11.92
C ARG A 102 13.11 13.80 -13.19
N ASP A 103 13.64 15.02 -13.15
CA ASP A 103 13.57 15.96 -14.26
C ASP A 103 14.16 15.35 -15.53
N GLY A 104 13.39 15.40 -16.62
CA GLY A 104 13.77 14.84 -17.92
C GLY A 104 13.75 13.30 -18.02
N LEU A 105 13.57 12.57 -16.92
CA LEU A 105 13.55 11.09 -16.88
C LEU A 105 12.18 10.51 -16.50
N GLY A 106 11.26 11.37 -16.03
CA GLY A 106 9.95 10.96 -15.54
C GLY A 106 10.03 10.29 -14.17
N CYS A 107 9.03 9.49 -13.82
CA CYS A 107 9.00 8.81 -12.52
C CYS A 107 9.80 7.51 -12.57
N THR A 108 10.65 7.24 -11.57
CA THR A 108 11.42 6.00 -11.42
C THR A 108 10.94 5.24 -10.18
N SER A 109 10.82 3.92 -10.28
CA SER A 109 10.46 3.09 -9.12
C SER A 109 11.70 2.88 -8.23
N VAL A 110 11.52 3.04 -6.93
CA VAL A 110 12.55 2.90 -5.89
C VAL A 110 12.02 1.93 -4.82
N PRO A 111 12.08 0.61 -5.07
CA PRO A 111 11.45 -0.39 -4.20
C PRO A 111 12.07 -0.42 -2.79
N ASP A 112 13.36 -0.16 -2.68
CA ASP A 112 14.11 -0.22 -1.42
C ASP A 112 14.20 1.15 -0.72
N GLY A 113 13.59 2.18 -1.31
CA GLY A 113 13.57 3.54 -0.76
C GLY A 113 14.91 4.31 -0.85
N ASP A 114 15.86 3.85 -1.66
CA ASP A 114 17.13 4.53 -1.94
C ASP A 114 16.96 5.57 -3.06
N ILE A 115 16.64 6.81 -2.68
CA ILE A 115 16.09 7.86 -3.55
C ILE A 115 17.18 8.70 -4.22
#